data_AF-A0A0U5B7J3-F1
#
_entry.id   AF-A0A0U5B7J3-F1
#
_cell.length_a   1.000
_cell.length_b   1.000
_cell.length_c   1.000
_cell.angle_alpha   90.00
_cell.angle_beta   90.00
_cell.angle_gamma   90.00
#
_symmetry.space_group_name_H-M   'P 1'
#
loop_
_entity.id
_entity.type
_entity.pdbx_description
1 polymer ?
#
loop_
_entity_poly.entity_id
_entity_poly.type
_entity_poly.pdbx_seq_one_letter_code
_entity_poly.pdbx_strand_id
1 'polypeptide(L)' 'MIQNHVGRQYCLSREMKSFVVEEMDRLFFACRYEGSNEGFVIEKDAFHRQVQRGRIVAGPVDTALAI' A
#
# COMPACT_ATOMS: atom_id res chain seq x y z
N MET A 1 -14.71 -4.97 10.29
CA MET A 1 -14.71 -4.05 9.14
C MET A 1 -13.48 -4.36 8.31
N ILE A 2 -13.65 -4.98 7.14
CA ILE A 2 -12.52 -5.32 6.25
C ILE A 2 -12.10 -4.00 5.58
N GLN A 3 -11.00 -3.40 6.04
CA GLN A 3 -10.47 -2.21 5.39
C GLN A 3 -10.00 -2.61 3.99
N ASN A 4 -10.65 -2.05 2.96
CA ASN A 4 -10.24 -2.30 1.59
C ASN A 4 -8.94 -1.53 1.31
N HIS A 5 -7.81 -2.25 1.27
CA HIS A 5 -6.49 -1.69 0.99
C HIS A 5 -6.25 -1.44 -0.50
N VAL A 6 -7.03 -2.09 -1.36
CA VAL A 6 -6.90 -2.03 -2.82
C VAL A 6 -7.20 -0.62 -3.31
N GLY A 7 -6.36 -0.11 -4.22
CA GLY A 7 -6.44 1.24 -4.78
C GLY A 7 -5.93 2.34 -3.85
N ARG A 8 -5.43 2.01 -2.66
CA ARG A 8 -4.84 2.98 -1.74
C ARG A 8 -3.33 3.07 -1.91
N GLN A 9 -2.82 4.27 -1.68
CA GLN A 9 -1.39 4.56 -1.67
C GLN A 9 -0.80 4.29 -0.28
N TYR A 10 0.34 3.62 -0.28
CA TYR A 10 1.12 3.29 0.89
C TYR A 10 2.58 3.64 0.67
N CYS A 11 3.33 3.79 1.75
CA CYS A 11 4.77 3.97 1.74
C CYS A 11 5.39 3.00 2.74
N LEU A 12 6.62 2.55 2.48
CA LEU A 12 7.41 1.86 3.50
C LEU A 12 8.00 2.92 4.42
N SER A 13 7.93 2.74 5.74
CA SER A 13 8.41 3.73 6.71
C SER A 13 9.90 4.08 6.54
N ARG A 14 10.69 3.20 5.92
CA ARG A 14 12.12 3.42 5.62
C ARG A 14 12.38 3.96 4.21
N GLU A 15 11.41 3.90 3.31
CA GLU A 15 11.57 4.32 1.91
C GLU A 15 10.54 5.40 1.58
N MET A 16 11.01 6.55 1.08
CA MET A 16 10.13 7.64 0.65
C MET A 16 9.32 7.35 -0.62
N LYS A 17 9.47 6.17 -1.23
CA LYS A 17 8.74 5.79 -2.44
C LYS A 17 7.34 5.29 -2.10
N SER A 18 6.34 5.96 -2.66
CA SER A 18 4.95 5.52 -2.59
C SER A 18 4.65 4.39 -3.57
N PHE A 19 3.75 3.50 -3.17
CA PHE A 19 3.24 2.41 -3.98
C PHE A 19 1.72 2.28 -3.82
N VAL A 20 1.07 1.82 -4.88
CA VAL A 20 -0.36 1.50 -4.91
C VAL A 20 -0.54 0.02 -4.68
N VAL A 21 -1.52 -0.34 -3.87
CA VAL A 21 -1.89 -1.72 -3.61
C VAL A 21 -2.98 -2.15 -4.60
N GLU A 22 -2.69 -3.16 -5.39
CA GLU A 22 -3.60 -3.82 -6.32
C GLU A 22 -3.96 -5.22 -5.79
N GLU A 23 -5.20 -5.65 -6.01
CA GLU A 23 -5.57 -7.03 -5.75
C GLU A 23 -5.01 -7.93 -6.85
N MET A 24 -4.17 -8.87 -6.46
CA MET A 24 -3.65 -9.88 -7.38
C MET A 24 -4.50 -11.15 -7.28
N ASP A 25 -4.63 -11.67 -6.05
CA ASP A 25 -5.29 -12.94 -5.78
C ASP A 25 -5.96 -12.94 -4.40
N ARG A 26 -6.59 -14.06 -4.03
CA ARG A 26 -7.22 -14.23 -2.70
C ARG A 26 -6.25 -14.01 -1.54
N LEU A 27 -4.99 -14.41 -1.69
CA LEU A 27 -3.99 -14.40 -0.62
C LEU A 27 -2.93 -13.31 -0.76
N PHE A 28 -2.82 -12.65 -1.91
CA PHE A 28 -1.73 -11.74 -2.21
C PHE A 28 -2.21 -10.37 -2.67
N PHE A 29 -1.45 -9.35 -2.28
CA PHE A 29 -1.49 -8.02 -2.85
C PHE A 29 -0.30 -7.83 -3.79
N ALA A 30 -0.53 -7.16 -4.92
CA ALA A 30 0.53 -6.60 -5.74
C ALA A 30 0.73 -5.13 -5.34
N CYS A 31 1.96 -4.73 -5.09
CA CYS A 31 2.31 -3.37 -4.71
C CYS A 31 3.18 -2.77 -5.81
N ARG A 32 2.66 -1.78 -6.55
CA ARG A 32 3.39 -1.12 -7.64
C ARG A 32 3.80 0.28 -7.24
N TYR A 33 5.08 0.62 -7.40
CA TYR A 33 5.55 1.97 -7.13
C TYR A 33 4.99 2.95 -8.16
N GLU A 34 4.60 4.14 -7.70
CA GLU A 34 4.09 5.16 -8.63
C GLU A 34 5.18 5.63 -9.59
N GLY A 35 4.84 5.74 -10.88
CA GLY A 35 5.77 6.16 -11.92
C GLY A 35 6.85 5.14 -12.28
N SER A 36 6.78 3.91 -11.76
CA SER A 36 7.71 2.82 -12.11
C SER A 36 6.96 1.53 -12.45
N ASN A 37 7.59 0.68 -13.28
CA ASN A 37 7.17 -0.71 -13.48
C ASN A 37 7.69 -1.63 -12.37
N GLU A 38 8.47 -1.08 -11.43
CA GLU A 38 8.92 -1.80 -10.25
C GLU A 38 7.79 -1.97 -9.22
N GLY A 39 7.81 -3.10 -8.55
CA GLY A 39 6.85 -3.44 -7.52
C GLY A 39 7.24 -4.71 -6.79
N PHE A 40 6.43 -5.10 -5.82
CA PHE A 40 6.62 -6.33 -5.06
C PHE A 40 5.26 -6.99 -4.79
N VAL A 41 5.29 -8.29 -4.52
CA VAL A 41 4.11 -9.04 -4.11
C VAL A 41 4.25 -9.37 -2.63
N ILE A 42 3.16 -9.25 -1.89
CA ILE A 42 3.12 -9.52 -0.46
C ILE A 42 1.83 -10.22 -0.08
N GLU A 43 1.90 -11.22 0.80
CA GLU A 43 0.71 -11.86 1.36
C GLU A 43 -0.15 -10.86 2.10
N LYS A 44 -1.48 -10.96 1.99
CA LYS A 44 -2.42 -10.06 2.67
C LYS A 44 -2.16 -10.03 4.18
N ASP A 45 -1.97 -11.19 4.81
CA ASP A 45 -1.65 -11.29 6.25
C ASP A 45 -0.29 -10.67 6.60
N ALA A 46 0.71 -10.80 5.73
CA ALA A 46 1.99 -10.14 5.93
C ALA A 46 1.84 -8.62 5.81
N PHE A 47 1.10 -8.13 4.81
CA PHE A 47 0.81 -6.72 4.60
C PHE A 47 0.11 -6.10 5.81
N HIS A 48 -0.97 -6.72 6.30
CA HIS A 48 -1.67 -6.25 7.51
C HIS A 48 -0.74 -6.20 8.73
N ARG A 49 0.13 -7.20 8.91
CA ARG A 49 1.14 -7.19 9.98
C ARG A 49 2.15 -6.06 9.83
N GLN A 50 2.61 -5.75 8.62
CA GLN A 50 3.52 -4.62 8.40
C GLN A 50 2.83 -3.27 8.64
N VAL A 51 1.55 -3.13 8.26
CA VAL A 51 0.74 -1.94 8.54
C VAL A 51 0.56 -1.74 10.05
N GLN A 52 0.16 -2.79 10.77
CA GLN A 52 0.00 -2.73 12.24
C GLN A 52 1.31 -2.41 12.96
N ARG A 53 2.45 -2.87 12.43
CA ARG A 53 3.78 -2.57 12.95
C ARG A 53 4.31 -1.19 12.55
N GLY A 54 3.55 -0.40 11.78
CA GLY A 54 3.97 0.91 11.29
C GLY A 54 5.10 0.87 10.27
N ARG A 55 5.41 -0.31 9.71
CA ARG A 55 6.43 -0.46 8.66
C ARG A 55 5.88 -0.12 7.28
N ILE A 56 4.59 -0.33 7.08
CA ILE A 56 3.83 0.21 5.95
C ILE A 56 2.89 1.26 6.53
N VAL A 57 2.99 2.48 6.02
CA VAL A 57 2.13 3.60 6.40
C VAL A 57 1.25 3.95 5.22
N ALA A 58 -0.01 4.30 5.47
CA ALA A 58 -0.80 4.93 4.42
C ALA A 58 -0.03 6.17 3.96
N GLY A 59 0.19 6.29 2.64
CA GLY A 59 0.80 7.49 2.08
C GLY A 59 -0.07 8.71 2.42
N PRO A 60 0.44 9.93 2.21
CA PRO A 60 -0.47 11.07 2.18
C PRO A 60 -1.55 10.73 1.16
N VAL A 61 -2.77 10.46 1.64
CA VAL A 61 -3.95 10.70 0.83
C VAL A 61 -3.76 12.15 0.48
N ASP A 62 -3.53 12.44 -0.79
CA ASP A 62 -3.75 13.76 -1.34
C ASP A 62 -5.23 14.04 -1.04
N THR A 63 -5.46 14.49 0.20
CA THR A 63 -6.65 15.19 0.58
C THR A 63 -6.36 16.54 -0.04
N ALA A 64 -6.45 16.59 -1.37
CA ALA A 64 -6.95 17.74 -2.07
C ALA A 64 -8.35 17.96 -1.51
N LEU A 65 -8.37 18.47 -0.28
CA LEU A 65 -9.42 19.31 0.25
C LEU A 65 -9.39 20.50 -0.70
N ALA A 66 -10.06 20.34 -1.85
CA ALA A 66 -10.47 21.46 -2.65
C ALA A 66 -11.37 22.28 -1.72
N ILE A 67 -10.79 23.39 -1.26
CA ILE A 67 -11.44 24.44 -0.49
C ILE A 67 -12.54 25.05 -1.35
#